data_AF-A0A535D1V8-F1
#
_entry.id   AF-A0A535D1V8-F1
#
_cell.length_a   1.000
_cell.length_b   1.000
_cell.length_c   1.000
_cell.angle_alpha   90.00
_cell.angle_beta   90.00
_cell.angle_gamma   90.00
#
_symmetry.space_group_name_H-M   'P 1'
#
loop_
_entity.id
_entity.type
_entity.pdbx_description
1 polymer ?
#
loop_
_entity_poly.entity_id
_entity_poly.type
_entity_poly.pdbx_seq_one_letter_code
_entity_poly.pdbx_strand_id
1 'polypeptide(L)'
;MLAGAAAQVAWRWAASGLASAPDTWTAGEVIEGPFSLRTVVADDGARELHRTVVLRPDEWDPSLLWRTTVDIVQRGEVVDVGVCVEQDMRHHRIPPSPLQPPLVSLLQELVGRGARAGGQRVAFVPQAVVGPGGVEDFVNKVLIDRERRLPVLLFTNLKEQDGSYPEDAGDPSLAARELCGLAHVYVIPRTEDTHRLTRRLGMLSAYDGAVRIYWPRFHLGDPPPRHPLHLRQRLNKASGPAIVRRIIEAGARSYRPPDGTAALLAVHARERERQRVEQEVAALQDDTARATVLRDSLYRALDENVRLEQEIEALRDQLQHAMQRAEELETRATALRGRPEEAEVSLDLAGEAVAKPAVAPETTP
;
A
#
# COMPACT_ATOMS: atom_id res chain seq x y z
N MET A 1 -0.13 15.51 -16.52
CA MET A 1 -1.34 16.17 -15.98
C MET A 1 -0.86 17.28 -15.08
N LEU A 2 -1.47 18.47 -15.09
CA LEU A 2 -1.16 19.53 -14.11
C LEU A 2 -1.81 19.22 -12.75
N ALA A 3 -1.23 19.64 -11.62
CA ALA A 3 -1.78 19.30 -10.30
C ALA A 3 -3.17 19.88 -10.07
N GLY A 4 -3.45 21.10 -10.54
CA GLY A 4 -4.79 21.69 -10.46
C GLY A 4 -5.87 20.82 -11.16
N ALA A 5 -5.53 20.14 -12.26
CA ALA A 5 -6.46 19.23 -12.93
C ALA A 5 -6.70 17.95 -12.11
N ALA A 6 -5.66 17.39 -11.47
CA ALA A 6 -5.81 16.27 -10.55
C ALA A 6 -6.62 16.68 -9.31
N ALA A 7 -6.37 17.88 -8.77
CA ALA A 7 -7.07 18.43 -7.62
C ALA A 7 -8.56 18.64 -7.93
N GLN A 8 -8.91 19.08 -9.14
CA GLN A 8 -10.29 19.19 -9.58
C GLN A 8 -10.98 17.82 -9.76
N VAL A 9 -10.24 16.77 -10.14
CA VAL A 9 -10.77 15.40 -10.15
C VAL A 9 -11.06 14.94 -8.72
N ALA A 10 -10.10 15.11 -7.81
CA ALA A 10 -10.29 14.81 -6.40
C ALA A 10 -11.44 15.63 -5.79
N TRP A 11 -11.59 16.90 -6.16
CA TRP A 11 -12.68 17.77 -5.73
C TRP A 11 -14.04 17.23 -6.14
N ARG A 12 -14.27 16.99 -7.44
CA ARG A 12 -15.59 16.54 -7.93
C ARG A 12 -15.99 15.21 -7.30
N TRP A 13 -15.02 14.32 -7.13
CA TRP A 13 -15.22 13.10 -6.37
C TRP A 13 -15.53 13.37 -4.89
N ALA A 14 -14.79 14.26 -4.25
CA ALA A 14 -14.93 14.59 -2.83
C ALA A 14 -16.22 15.37 -2.51
N ALA A 15 -16.71 16.18 -3.44
CA ALA A 15 -17.94 16.95 -3.35
C ALA A 15 -19.18 16.16 -3.82
N SER A 16 -18.99 14.96 -4.39
CA SER A 16 -20.12 14.17 -4.89
C SER A 16 -21.11 13.87 -3.78
N GLY A 17 -22.37 14.30 -3.95
CA GLY A 17 -23.44 14.09 -2.97
C GLY A 17 -23.58 15.21 -1.93
N LEU A 18 -22.74 16.25 -1.97
CA LEU A 18 -22.91 17.47 -1.18
C LEU A 18 -23.75 18.49 -1.96
N ALA A 19 -24.76 19.07 -1.32
CA ALA A 19 -25.63 20.06 -1.95
C ALA A 19 -25.00 21.46 -1.95
N SER A 20 -24.25 21.80 -0.90
CA SER A 20 -23.61 23.11 -0.74
C SER A 20 -22.22 23.22 -1.36
N ALA A 21 -21.68 22.15 -1.92
CA ALA A 21 -20.30 22.18 -2.43
C ALA A 21 -20.23 22.95 -3.77
N PRO A 22 -19.31 23.91 -3.92
CA PRO A 22 -19.13 24.59 -5.20
C PRO A 22 -18.64 23.63 -6.29
N ASP A 23 -18.94 23.92 -7.55
CA ASP A 23 -18.52 23.10 -8.69
C ASP A 23 -16.99 23.09 -8.90
N THR A 24 -16.33 24.16 -8.49
CA THR A 24 -14.87 24.34 -8.57
C THR A 24 -14.21 24.08 -7.23
N TRP A 25 -12.99 23.55 -7.25
CA TRP A 25 -12.19 23.35 -6.04
C TRP A 25 -12.03 24.68 -5.27
N THR A 26 -12.29 24.65 -3.97
CA THR A 26 -12.05 25.76 -3.04
C THR A 26 -11.30 25.28 -1.81
N ALA A 27 -10.40 26.11 -1.28
CA ALA A 27 -9.73 25.86 -0.01
C ALA A 27 -10.71 26.11 1.14
N GLY A 28 -10.69 25.26 2.17
CA GLY A 28 -11.49 25.46 3.37
C GLY A 28 -12.14 24.17 3.88
N GLU A 29 -13.25 24.33 4.59
CA GLU A 29 -13.99 23.23 5.19
C GLU A 29 -15.48 23.38 4.87
N VAL A 30 -16.09 22.28 4.43
CA VAL A 30 -17.53 22.14 4.18
C VAL A 30 -18.04 21.02 5.07
N ILE A 31 -19.08 21.30 5.85
CA ILE A 31 -19.70 20.32 6.75
C ILE A 31 -21.20 20.27 6.44
N GLU A 32 -21.70 19.10 6.07
CA GLU A 32 -23.13 18.84 5.85
C GLU A 32 -23.53 17.57 6.63
N GLY A 33 -24.11 17.75 7.82
CA GLY A 33 -24.51 16.64 8.68
C GLY A 33 -23.31 15.77 9.11
N PRO A 34 -23.33 14.44 8.86
CA PRO A 34 -22.21 13.55 9.21
C PRO A 34 -21.04 13.62 8.20
N PHE A 35 -21.20 14.39 7.13
CA PHE A 35 -20.19 14.55 6.09
C PHE A 35 -19.30 15.75 6.41
N SER A 36 -17.98 15.58 6.32
CA SER A 36 -17.07 16.71 6.27
C SER A 36 -16.04 16.59 5.16
N LEU A 37 -15.77 17.72 4.52
CA LEU A 37 -14.79 17.89 3.46
C LEU A 37 -13.87 19.02 3.87
N ARG A 38 -12.58 18.72 3.94
CA ARG A 38 -11.55 19.71 4.21
C ARG A 38 -10.52 19.70 3.10
N THR A 39 -10.23 20.87 2.56
CA THR A 39 -9.22 21.08 1.55
C THR A 39 -8.13 22.01 2.07
N VAL A 40 -6.89 21.69 1.74
CA VAL A 40 -5.70 22.47 2.12
C VAL A 40 -4.87 22.68 0.86
N VAL A 41 -4.39 23.92 0.70
CA VAL A 41 -3.32 24.25 -0.24
C VAL A 41 -2.11 24.78 0.51
N ALA A 42 -0.95 24.31 0.09
CA ALA A 42 0.34 24.70 0.63
C ALA A 42 1.36 24.77 -0.50
N ASP A 43 2.23 25.76 -0.45
CA ASP A 43 3.28 25.99 -1.45
C ASP A 43 4.56 26.44 -0.73
N ASP A 44 5.71 25.90 -1.14
CA ASP A 44 7.04 26.29 -0.66
C ASP A 44 7.92 26.92 -1.75
N GLY A 45 7.34 27.26 -2.91
CA GLY A 45 7.98 27.80 -4.09
C GLY A 45 8.60 26.73 -5.01
N ALA A 46 8.88 25.53 -4.49
CA ALA A 46 9.38 24.40 -5.26
C ALA A 46 8.32 23.32 -5.49
N ARG A 47 7.34 23.23 -4.58
CA ARG A 47 6.29 22.22 -4.58
C ARG A 47 4.97 22.84 -4.15
N GLU A 48 3.90 22.35 -4.76
CA GLU A 48 2.53 22.71 -4.41
C GLU A 48 1.78 21.46 -3.95
N LEU A 49 1.10 21.53 -2.82
CA LEU A 49 0.24 20.48 -2.28
C LEU A 49 -1.22 20.92 -2.39
N HIS A 50 -2.05 20.05 -2.97
CA HIS A 50 -3.49 20.06 -2.78
C HIS A 50 -3.87 18.81 -1.98
N ARG A 51 -4.31 19.02 -0.74
CA ARG A 51 -4.85 17.95 0.10
C ARG A 51 -6.36 18.07 0.16
N THR A 52 -7.05 16.95 -0.03
CA THR A 52 -8.49 16.82 0.17
C THR A 52 -8.75 15.68 1.15
N VAL A 53 -9.39 16.00 2.27
CA VAL A 53 -9.78 15.04 3.31
C VAL A 53 -11.30 14.98 3.33
N VAL A 54 -11.84 13.77 3.20
CA VAL A 54 -13.28 13.53 3.19
C VAL A 54 -13.63 12.54 4.29
N LEU A 55 -14.61 12.89 5.11
CA LEU A 55 -15.22 12.02 6.10
C LEU A 55 -16.66 11.75 5.65
N ARG A 56 -17.00 10.48 5.42
CA ARG A 56 -18.35 10.05 5.01
C ARG A 56 -18.81 8.85 5.82
N PRO A 57 -20.09 8.77 6.20
CA PRO A 57 -20.65 7.52 6.69
C PRO A 57 -20.64 6.45 5.59
N ASP A 58 -20.53 5.19 6.00
CA ASP A 58 -20.76 4.06 5.09
C ASP A 58 -22.22 4.06 4.62
N GLU A 59 -22.43 3.65 3.37
CA GLU A 59 -23.75 3.62 2.74
C GLU A 59 -24.70 2.60 3.38
N TRP A 60 -24.14 1.48 3.85
CA TRP A 60 -24.91 0.36 4.41
C TRP A 60 -24.89 0.32 5.94
N ASP A 61 -23.82 0.83 6.56
CA ASP A 61 -23.69 0.94 8.02
C ASP A 61 -23.28 2.35 8.46
N PRO A 62 -24.24 3.26 8.71
CA PRO A 62 -23.95 4.63 9.14
C PRO A 62 -23.13 4.76 10.44
N SER A 63 -22.92 3.67 11.19
CA SER A 63 -22.04 3.66 12.37
C SER A 63 -20.55 3.62 12.04
N LEU A 64 -20.20 3.27 10.79
CA LEU A 64 -18.85 3.30 10.23
C LEU A 64 -18.62 4.64 9.53
N LEU A 65 -17.46 5.25 9.79
CA LEU A 65 -17.00 6.41 9.04
C LEU A 65 -15.77 6.06 8.20
N TRP A 66 -15.82 6.47 6.95
CA TRP A 66 -14.69 6.42 6.03
C TRP A 66 -14.01 7.77 5.99
N ARG A 67 -12.73 7.79 6.36
CA ARG A 67 -11.84 8.93 6.15
C ARG A 67 -10.97 8.66 4.94
N THR A 68 -11.15 9.44 3.88
CA THR A 68 -10.30 9.38 2.70
C THR A 68 -9.45 10.63 2.61
N THR A 69 -8.13 10.46 2.53
CA THR A 69 -7.17 11.54 2.30
C THR A 69 -6.58 11.40 0.90
N VAL A 70 -6.70 12.44 0.09
CA VAL A 70 -6.08 12.54 -1.23
C VAL A 70 -5.05 13.66 -1.16
N ASP A 71 -3.79 13.30 -1.36
CA ASP A 71 -2.65 14.21 -1.41
C ASP A 71 -2.16 14.31 -2.85
N ILE A 72 -2.12 15.52 -3.39
CA ILE A 72 -1.61 15.77 -4.74
C ILE A 72 -0.47 16.75 -4.60
N VAL A 73 0.75 16.30 -4.89
CA VAL A 73 1.96 17.13 -4.83
C VAL A 73 2.51 17.34 -6.22
N GLN A 74 2.63 18.60 -6.62
CA GLN A 74 3.36 18.99 -7.83
C GLN A 74 4.83 19.24 -7.50
N ARG A 75 5.73 18.70 -8.32
CA ARG A 75 7.17 19.00 -8.30
C ARG A 75 7.66 19.14 -9.73
N GLY A 76 7.82 20.38 -10.19
CA GLY A 76 8.10 20.67 -11.60
C GLY A 76 6.98 20.13 -12.51
N GLU A 77 7.33 19.23 -13.42
CA GLU A 77 6.38 18.58 -14.34
C GLU A 77 5.75 17.29 -13.79
N VAL A 78 6.22 16.81 -12.63
CA VAL A 78 5.72 15.57 -12.03
C VAL A 78 4.61 15.90 -11.04
N VAL A 79 3.51 15.15 -11.12
CA VAL A 79 2.41 15.20 -10.16
C VAL A 79 2.29 13.84 -9.49
N ASP A 80 2.60 13.81 -8.20
CA ASP A 80 2.49 12.64 -7.36
C ASP A 80 1.14 12.66 -6.63
N VAL A 81 0.41 11.54 -6.67
CA VAL A 81 -0.90 11.41 -6.03
C VAL A 81 -0.85 10.29 -4.99
N GLY A 82 -1.14 10.63 -3.75
CA GLY A 82 -1.33 9.70 -2.65
C GLY A 82 -2.81 9.62 -2.29
N VAL A 83 -3.31 8.40 -2.10
CA VAL A 83 -4.68 8.15 -1.67
C VAL A 83 -4.64 7.19 -0.49
N CYS A 84 -5.18 7.62 0.64
CA CYS A 84 -5.28 6.82 1.86
C CYS A 84 -6.75 6.73 2.26
N VAL A 85 -7.19 5.53 2.62
CA VAL A 85 -8.52 5.29 3.18
C VAL A 85 -8.35 4.68 4.56
N GLU A 86 -8.98 5.29 5.54
CA GLU A 86 -8.99 4.88 6.92
C GLU A 86 -10.45 4.64 7.33
N GLN A 87 -10.68 3.58 8.10
CA GLN A 87 -11.97 3.29 8.70
C GLN A 87 -11.93 3.73 10.15
N ASP A 88 -12.77 4.70 10.50
CA ASP A 88 -12.98 5.12 11.89
C ASP A 88 -14.21 4.38 12.44
N MET A 89 -13.98 3.51 13.42
CA MET A 89 -15.06 2.78 14.09
C MET A 89 -15.50 3.57 15.31
N ARG A 90 -16.67 4.22 15.22
CA ARG A 90 -17.30 4.86 16.38
C ARG A 90 -17.80 3.85 17.42
N HIS A 91 -17.96 2.58 17.03
CA HIS A 91 -18.45 1.50 17.88
C HIS A 91 -17.49 0.30 17.78
N HIS A 92 -17.16 -0.33 18.91
CA HIS A 92 -16.20 -1.43 19.03
C HIS A 92 -16.63 -2.77 18.39
N ARG A 93 -17.61 -2.75 17.48
CA ARG A 93 -17.98 -3.93 16.69
C ARG A 93 -17.24 -3.86 15.37
N ILE A 94 -16.48 -4.90 15.05
CA ILE A 94 -15.79 -5.06 13.75
C ILE A 94 -16.76 -5.81 12.84
N PRO A 95 -17.54 -5.13 11.97
CA PRO A 95 -18.28 -5.84 10.93
C PRO A 95 -17.28 -6.42 9.90
N PRO A 96 -17.65 -7.49 9.19
CA PRO A 96 -16.95 -7.89 7.97
C PRO A 96 -17.12 -6.76 6.95
N SER A 97 -16.20 -5.80 6.95
CA SER A 97 -16.31 -4.56 6.20
C SER A 97 -16.41 -4.85 4.69
N PRO A 98 -17.39 -4.27 3.98
CA PRO A 98 -17.41 -4.33 2.52
C PRO A 98 -16.16 -3.62 1.98
N LEU A 99 -15.44 -4.30 1.08
CA LEU A 99 -14.15 -3.88 0.52
C LEU A 99 -14.22 -2.69 -0.44
N GLN A 100 -15.33 -1.94 -0.47
CA GLN A 100 -15.52 -0.88 -1.45
C GLN A 100 -15.72 0.47 -0.75
N PRO A 101 -14.64 1.11 -0.25
CA PRO A 101 -14.71 2.55 -0.10
C PRO A 101 -15.07 3.17 -1.46
N PRO A 102 -15.75 4.32 -1.50
CA PRO A 102 -16.21 4.98 -2.73
C PRO A 102 -15.06 5.55 -3.59
N LEU A 103 -13.90 4.91 -3.57
CA LEU A 103 -12.63 5.32 -4.15
C LEU A 103 -12.45 4.87 -5.61
N VAL A 104 -13.19 3.84 -6.03
CA VAL A 104 -13.00 3.20 -7.33
C VAL A 104 -13.15 4.21 -8.47
N SER A 105 -14.15 5.09 -8.41
CA SER A 105 -14.37 6.12 -9.45
C SER A 105 -13.24 7.14 -9.53
N LEU A 106 -12.74 7.61 -8.37
CA LEU A 106 -11.58 8.50 -8.30
C LEU A 106 -10.35 7.87 -8.95
N LEU A 107 -10.01 6.65 -8.55
CA LEU A 107 -8.83 5.96 -9.06
C LEU A 107 -8.98 5.64 -10.55
N GLN A 108 -10.16 5.21 -11.00
CA GLN A 108 -10.42 4.98 -12.43
C GLN A 108 -10.25 6.26 -13.26
N GLU A 109 -10.72 7.42 -12.78
CA GLU A 109 -10.55 8.68 -13.51
C GLU A 109 -9.07 9.08 -13.57
N LEU A 110 -8.32 8.96 -12.48
CA LEU A 110 -6.88 9.23 -12.46
C LEU A 110 -6.13 8.29 -13.40
N VAL A 111 -6.46 7.01 -13.38
CA VAL A 111 -5.88 5.98 -14.26
C VAL A 111 -6.22 6.22 -15.73
N GLY A 112 -7.46 6.60 -16.03
CA GLY A 112 -7.91 6.94 -17.39
C GLY A 112 -7.13 8.11 -18.01
N ARG A 113 -6.52 8.97 -17.17
CA ARG A 113 -5.64 10.06 -17.61
C ARG A 113 -4.16 9.67 -17.68
N GLY A 114 -3.83 8.39 -17.50
CA GLY A 114 -2.49 7.84 -17.70
C GLY A 114 -1.64 7.76 -16.43
N ALA A 115 -2.25 7.56 -15.25
CA ALA A 115 -1.51 7.37 -14.01
C ALA A 115 -0.51 6.19 -14.08
N ARG A 116 0.59 6.34 -13.34
CA ARG A 116 1.67 5.35 -13.23
C ARG A 116 2.00 5.07 -11.77
N ALA A 117 2.49 3.86 -11.50
CA ALA A 117 3.04 3.48 -10.21
C ALA A 117 4.48 2.99 -10.43
N GLY A 118 5.45 3.85 -10.14
CA GLY A 118 6.83 3.66 -10.60
C GLY A 118 6.90 3.72 -12.13
N GLY A 119 7.61 2.77 -12.74
CA GLY A 119 7.75 2.68 -14.20
C GLY A 119 6.46 2.29 -14.95
N GLN A 120 5.48 1.69 -14.25
CA GLN A 120 4.37 0.96 -14.87
C GLN A 120 3.08 1.77 -14.93
N ARG A 121 2.36 1.67 -16.05
CA ARG A 121 1.00 2.23 -16.18
C ARG A 121 0.02 1.42 -15.32
N VAL A 122 -0.76 2.11 -14.51
CA VAL A 122 -1.85 1.49 -13.77
C VAL A 122 -3.02 1.26 -14.75
N ALA A 123 -3.79 0.21 -14.53
CA ALA A 123 -4.98 -0.11 -15.31
C ALA A 123 -6.05 -0.66 -14.36
N PHE A 124 -7.32 -0.44 -14.71
CA PHE A 124 -8.48 -1.01 -14.00
C PHE A 124 -9.14 -2.16 -14.79
N VAL A 125 -8.44 -2.66 -15.81
CA VAL A 125 -8.83 -3.79 -16.66
C VAL A 125 -7.65 -4.77 -16.70
N PRO A 126 -7.90 -6.09 -16.64
CA PRO A 126 -6.84 -7.09 -16.71
C PRO A 126 -6.06 -7.00 -18.03
N GLN A 127 -4.74 -7.13 -17.94
CA GLN A 127 -3.87 -7.11 -19.12
C GLN A 127 -3.54 -8.55 -19.56
N ALA A 128 -3.78 -8.84 -20.84
CA ALA A 128 -3.50 -10.17 -21.38
C ALA A 128 -2.03 -10.33 -21.77
N VAL A 129 -1.41 -11.42 -21.30
CA VAL A 129 -0.07 -11.85 -21.69
C VAL A 129 -0.25 -12.92 -22.77
N VAL A 130 0.10 -12.58 -24.02
CA VAL A 130 -0.15 -13.46 -25.17
C VAL A 130 1.09 -13.60 -26.04
N GLY A 131 1.38 -14.85 -26.41
CA GLY A 131 2.47 -15.21 -27.30
C GLY A 131 3.87 -15.09 -26.70
N PRO A 132 4.91 -15.51 -27.44
CA PRO A 132 6.29 -15.55 -26.94
C PRO A 132 6.82 -14.17 -26.51
N GLY A 133 6.60 -13.14 -27.34
CA GLY A 133 7.02 -11.78 -27.03
C GLY A 133 6.28 -11.20 -25.82
N GLY A 134 4.99 -11.50 -25.67
CA GLY A 134 4.20 -11.05 -24.52
C GLY A 134 4.70 -11.66 -23.21
N VAL A 135 5.03 -12.96 -23.19
CA VAL A 135 5.58 -13.62 -22.01
C VAL A 135 6.96 -13.05 -21.63
N GLU A 136 7.84 -12.82 -22.61
CA GLU A 136 9.16 -12.22 -22.34
C GLU A 136 9.03 -10.78 -21.84
N ASP A 137 8.15 -9.98 -22.43
CA ASP A 137 7.89 -8.61 -21.98
C ASP A 137 7.29 -8.59 -20.57
N PHE A 138 6.35 -9.49 -20.28
CA PHE A 138 5.78 -9.63 -18.94
C PHE A 138 6.86 -9.97 -17.90
N VAL A 139 7.75 -10.90 -18.19
CA VAL A 139 8.82 -11.25 -17.23
C VAL A 139 9.83 -10.11 -17.08
N ASN A 140 10.38 -9.60 -18.18
CA ASN A 140 11.53 -8.70 -18.15
C ASN A 140 11.13 -7.24 -17.86
N LYS A 141 9.98 -6.77 -18.35
CA LYS A 141 9.52 -5.37 -18.22
C LYS A 141 8.47 -5.18 -17.13
N VAL A 142 7.80 -6.25 -16.67
CA VAL A 142 6.79 -6.15 -15.61
C VAL A 142 7.29 -6.78 -14.32
N LEU A 143 7.61 -8.08 -14.30
CA LEU A 143 7.94 -8.78 -13.06
C LEU A 143 9.30 -8.34 -12.48
N ILE A 144 10.35 -8.31 -13.31
CA ILE A 144 11.73 -8.02 -12.89
C ILE A 144 12.03 -6.51 -12.76
N ASP A 145 11.14 -5.66 -13.27
CA ASP A 145 11.28 -4.21 -13.21
C ASP A 145 11.56 -3.72 -11.78
N ARG A 146 12.72 -3.07 -11.61
CA ARG A 146 13.20 -2.54 -10.33
C ARG A 146 12.40 -1.33 -9.86
N GLU A 147 11.76 -0.61 -10.78
CA GLU A 147 10.90 0.52 -10.46
C GLU A 147 9.47 0.10 -10.13
N ARG A 148 9.13 -1.19 -10.28
CA ARG A 148 7.78 -1.70 -9.97
C ARG A 148 7.44 -1.47 -8.49
N ARG A 149 6.38 -0.68 -8.27
CA ARG A 149 5.88 -0.37 -6.92
C ARG A 149 4.72 -1.26 -6.48
N LEU A 150 3.92 -1.76 -7.42
CA LEU A 150 2.73 -2.53 -7.11
C LEU A 150 2.94 -4.04 -7.33
N PRO A 151 2.31 -4.90 -6.52
CA PRO A 151 2.25 -6.33 -6.80
C PRO A 151 1.57 -6.61 -8.15
N VAL A 152 1.87 -7.78 -8.71
CA VAL A 152 1.16 -8.34 -9.86
C VAL A 152 0.29 -9.50 -9.36
N LEU A 153 -1.00 -9.46 -9.70
CA LEU A 153 -1.92 -10.58 -9.55
C LEU A 153 -2.10 -11.24 -10.91
N LEU A 154 -1.61 -12.47 -11.07
CA LEU A 154 -1.68 -13.22 -12.31
C LEU A 154 -2.73 -14.31 -12.22
N PHE A 155 -3.68 -14.33 -13.16
CA PHE A 155 -4.59 -15.44 -13.40
C PHE A 155 -4.11 -16.25 -14.60
N THR A 156 -4.15 -17.57 -14.49
CA THR A 156 -3.87 -18.47 -15.61
C THR A 156 -5.15 -19.16 -16.04
N ASN A 157 -5.24 -19.49 -17.33
CA ASN A 157 -6.39 -20.18 -17.87
C ASN A 157 -6.50 -21.62 -17.31
N LEU A 158 -7.73 -22.15 -17.33
CA LEU A 158 -7.98 -23.58 -17.14
C LEU A 158 -7.38 -24.36 -18.31
N LYS A 159 -6.66 -25.45 -18.03
CA LYS A 159 -5.96 -26.22 -19.08
C LYS A 159 -6.92 -26.78 -20.13
N GLU A 160 -8.15 -27.07 -19.75
CA GLU A 160 -9.17 -27.64 -20.63
C GLU A 160 -9.87 -26.59 -21.50
N GLN A 161 -9.77 -25.30 -21.15
CA GLN A 161 -10.50 -24.22 -21.80
C GLN A 161 -9.70 -22.91 -21.78
N ASP A 162 -9.09 -22.58 -22.93
CA ASP A 162 -8.43 -21.29 -23.13
C ASP A 162 -9.42 -20.13 -22.90
N GLY A 163 -8.93 -19.06 -22.28
CA GLY A 163 -9.71 -17.87 -21.92
C GLY A 163 -10.66 -18.03 -20.73
N SER A 164 -10.75 -19.22 -20.13
CA SER A 164 -11.55 -19.48 -18.94
C SER A 164 -10.67 -19.49 -17.68
N TYR A 165 -11.17 -18.90 -16.60
CA TYR A 165 -10.45 -18.74 -15.32
C TYR A 165 -11.23 -19.42 -14.19
N PRO A 166 -10.57 -19.87 -13.12
CA PRO A 166 -11.26 -20.50 -11.98
C PRO A 166 -12.29 -19.55 -11.33
N GLU A 167 -13.58 -19.91 -11.38
CA GLU A 167 -14.66 -19.10 -10.78
C GLU A 167 -14.43 -18.83 -9.29
N ASP A 168 -13.87 -19.80 -8.56
CA ASP A 168 -13.56 -19.68 -7.14
C ASP A 168 -12.44 -18.66 -6.83
N ALA A 169 -11.63 -18.26 -7.81
CA ALA A 169 -10.70 -17.15 -7.65
C ALA A 169 -11.36 -15.78 -7.84
N GLY A 170 -12.60 -15.73 -8.34
CA GLY A 170 -13.28 -14.52 -8.76
C GLY A 170 -12.98 -14.12 -10.21
N ASP A 171 -13.71 -13.12 -10.69
CA ASP A 171 -13.54 -12.54 -12.03
C ASP A 171 -12.29 -11.63 -12.07
N PRO A 172 -11.32 -11.87 -12.97
CA PRO A 172 -10.16 -11.01 -13.16
C PRO A 172 -10.52 -9.54 -13.45
N SER A 173 -11.66 -9.29 -14.10
CA SER A 173 -12.14 -7.94 -14.43
C SER A 173 -12.60 -7.20 -13.17
N LEU A 174 -13.36 -7.88 -12.30
CA LEU A 174 -13.73 -7.34 -11.00
C LEU A 174 -12.49 -7.10 -10.13
N ALA A 175 -11.58 -8.07 -10.07
CA ALA A 175 -10.33 -7.94 -9.32
C ALA A 175 -9.49 -6.73 -9.79
N ALA A 176 -9.40 -6.49 -11.10
CA ALA A 176 -8.67 -5.33 -11.64
C ALA A 176 -9.32 -3.99 -11.26
N ARG A 177 -10.65 -3.95 -11.16
CA ARG A 177 -11.38 -2.75 -10.70
C ARG A 177 -11.17 -2.49 -9.22
N GLU A 178 -11.27 -3.53 -8.39
CA GLU A 178 -11.12 -3.44 -6.93
C GLU A 178 -9.68 -3.15 -6.52
N LEU A 179 -8.71 -3.73 -7.22
CA LEU A 179 -7.28 -3.53 -6.97
C LEU A 179 -6.68 -2.38 -7.79
N CYS A 180 -7.50 -1.54 -8.41
CA CYS A 180 -7.03 -0.36 -9.13
C CYS A 180 -6.15 0.49 -8.20
N GLY A 181 -4.93 0.82 -8.62
CA GLY A 181 -3.96 1.56 -7.80
C GLY A 181 -3.26 0.75 -6.70
N LEU A 182 -3.64 -0.51 -6.47
CA LEU A 182 -3.05 -1.40 -5.45
C LEU A 182 -2.32 -2.61 -6.04
N ALA A 183 -2.72 -3.09 -7.22
CA ALA A 183 -2.03 -4.15 -7.95
C ALA A 183 -2.20 -3.99 -9.47
N HIS A 184 -1.28 -4.58 -10.22
CA HIS A 184 -1.51 -4.84 -11.64
C HIS A 184 -2.11 -6.24 -11.81
N VAL A 185 -3.24 -6.32 -12.51
CA VAL A 185 -3.90 -7.61 -12.79
C VAL A 185 -3.57 -8.05 -14.21
N TYR A 186 -3.03 -9.25 -14.33
CA TYR A 186 -2.69 -9.87 -15.61
C TYR A 186 -3.41 -11.21 -15.76
N VAL A 187 -3.66 -11.58 -17.01
CA VAL A 187 -4.24 -12.87 -17.38
C VAL A 187 -3.38 -13.54 -18.45
N ILE A 188 -3.19 -14.85 -18.34
CA ILE A 188 -2.67 -15.67 -19.44
C ILE A 188 -3.83 -16.49 -19.99
N PRO A 189 -4.36 -16.15 -21.17
CA PRO A 189 -5.54 -16.81 -21.71
C PRO A 189 -5.23 -18.15 -22.38
N ARG A 190 -3.96 -18.46 -22.70
CA ARG A 190 -3.57 -19.63 -23.48
C ARG A 190 -2.65 -20.56 -22.70
N THR A 191 -2.94 -21.86 -22.79
CA THR A 191 -2.12 -22.90 -22.13
C THR A 191 -0.66 -22.89 -22.61
N GLU A 192 -0.41 -22.60 -23.89
CA GLU A 192 0.95 -22.53 -24.44
C GLU A 192 1.80 -21.44 -23.78
N ASP A 193 1.21 -20.27 -23.52
CA ASP A 193 1.89 -19.13 -22.91
C ASP A 193 2.20 -19.40 -21.42
N THR A 194 1.32 -20.15 -20.74
CA THR A 194 1.58 -20.69 -19.38
C THR A 194 2.78 -21.63 -19.35
N HIS A 195 2.93 -22.52 -20.35
CA HIS A 195 4.12 -23.38 -20.47
C HIS A 195 5.39 -22.58 -20.76
N ARG A 196 5.31 -21.50 -21.54
CA ARG A 196 6.43 -20.59 -21.79
C ARG A 196 6.84 -19.86 -20.52
N LEU A 197 5.87 -19.34 -19.76
CA LEU A 197 6.12 -18.72 -18.45
C LEU A 197 6.81 -19.72 -17.51
N THR A 198 6.37 -20.97 -17.50
CA THR A 198 6.94 -22.03 -16.65
C THR A 198 8.38 -22.35 -16.99
N ARG A 199 8.73 -22.40 -18.29
CA ARG A 199 10.13 -22.53 -18.71
C ARG A 199 11.01 -21.37 -18.26
N ARG A 200 10.44 -20.15 -18.17
CA ARG A 200 11.18 -18.94 -17.80
C ARG A 200 11.33 -18.75 -16.29
N LEU A 201 10.29 -19.07 -15.52
CA LEU A 201 10.21 -18.80 -14.07
C LEU A 201 10.40 -20.05 -13.19
N GLY A 202 10.33 -21.26 -13.75
CA GLY A 202 10.42 -22.50 -12.98
C GLY A 202 9.36 -22.57 -11.89
N MET A 203 9.79 -22.79 -10.64
CA MET A 203 8.91 -22.90 -9.46
C MET A 203 8.15 -21.60 -9.13
N LEU A 204 8.58 -20.46 -9.68
CA LEU A 204 7.91 -19.18 -9.52
C LEU A 204 6.75 -18.98 -10.51
N SER A 205 6.53 -19.89 -11.45
CA SER A 205 5.42 -19.82 -12.42
C SER A 205 4.03 -20.03 -11.79
N ALA A 206 2.98 -19.69 -12.54
CA ALA A 206 1.60 -20.06 -12.27
C ALA A 206 1.07 -20.86 -13.48
N TYR A 207 0.13 -21.79 -13.27
CA TYR A 207 -0.39 -22.65 -14.33
C TYR A 207 -1.73 -23.30 -13.95
N ASP A 208 -2.44 -23.83 -14.95
CA ASP A 208 -3.64 -24.68 -14.81
C ASP A 208 -4.70 -24.10 -13.86
N GLY A 209 -5.19 -22.91 -14.19
CA GLY A 209 -6.19 -22.22 -13.37
C GLY A 209 -5.65 -21.77 -12.02
N ALA A 210 -4.34 -21.66 -11.84
CA ALA A 210 -3.79 -21.07 -10.62
C ALA A 210 -3.81 -19.54 -10.68
N VAL A 211 -3.83 -18.95 -9.50
CA VAL A 211 -3.67 -17.52 -9.28
C VAL A 211 -2.40 -17.27 -8.47
N ARG A 212 -1.56 -16.34 -8.90
CA ARG A 212 -0.30 -16.06 -8.20
C ARG A 212 -0.12 -14.57 -7.94
N ILE A 213 0.39 -14.27 -6.74
CA ILE A 213 0.78 -12.90 -6.35
C ILE A 213 2.30 -12.78 -6.47
N TYR A 214 2.76 -11.87 -7.34
CA TYR A 214 4.16 -11.46 -7.41
C TYR A 214 4.34 -10.11 -6.72
N TRP A 215 4.79 -10.11 -5.47
CA TRP A 215 5.15 -8.87 -4.76
C TRP A 215 6.27 -8.07 -5.46
N PRO A 216 6.36 -6.76 -5.17
CA PRO A 216 7.47 -5.92 -5.61
C PRO A 216 8.84 -6.47 -5.21
N ARG A 217 9.89 -6.03 -5.92
CA ARG A 217 11.28 -6.53 -5.75
C ARG A 217 11.36 -8.05 -5.95
N PHE A 218 10.76 -8.52 -7.04
CA PHE A 218 10.79 -9.92 -7.47
C PHE A 218 12.13 -10.26 -8.11
N HIS A 219 12.69 -11.40 -7.73
CA HIS A 219 13.88 -11.98 -8.35
C HIS A 219 13.61 -13.43 -8.75
N LEU A 220 14.29 -13.90 -9.80
CA LEU A 220 14.16 -15.29 -10.27
C LEU A 220 14.64 -16.33 -9.26
N GLY A 221 15.48 -15.93 -8.30
CA GLY A 221 15.96 -16.77 -7.21
C GLY A 221 15.14 -16.65 -5.92
N ASP A 222 14.02 -15.91 -5.93
CA ASP A 222 13.19 -15.76 -4.74
C ASP A 222 12.57 -17.10 -4.31
N PRO A 223 12.45 -17.37 -3.00
CA PRO A 223 11.83 -18.60 -2.53
C PRO A 223 10.33 -18.60 -2.88
N PRO A 224 9.75 -19.71 -3.38
CA PRO A 224 8.36 -19.76 -3.83
C PRO A 224 7.31 -19.22 -2.85
N PRO A 225 7.39 -19.45 -1.52
CA PRO A 225 6.43 -18.91 -0.57
C PRO A 225 6.39 -17.38 -0.48
N ARG A 226 7.48 -16.69 -0.87
CA ARG A 226 7.50 -15.21 -0.95
C ARG A 226 6.45 -14.73 -1.93
N HIS A 227 6.18 -15.47 -3.00
CA HIS A 227 5.21 -15.12 -4.05
C HIS A 227 4.07 -16.15 -4.07
N PRO A 228 3.03 -16.00 -3.22
CA PRO A 228 2.03 -17.03 -2.97
C PRO A 228 1.33 -17.51 -4.25
N LEU A 229 1.34 -18.83 -4.43
CA LEU A 229 0.62 -19.55 -5.48
C LEU A 229 -0.65 -20.17 -4.91
N HIS A 230 -1.79 -19.85 -5.50
CA HIS A 230 -3.10 -20.40 -5.17
C HIS A 230 -3.50 -21.36 -6.29
N LEU A 231 -3.34 -22.65 -6.02
CA LEU A 231 -3.66 -23.73 -6.96
C LEU A 231 -5.17 -23.89 -7.09
N ARG A 232 -5.65 -24.17 -8.31
CA ARG A 232 -7.05 -24.45 -8.63
C ARG A 232 -7.72 -25.38 -7.61
N GLN A 233 -7.09 -26.50 -7.28
CA GLN A 233 -7.62 -27.52 -6.36
C GLN A 233 -7.82 -27.05 -4.92
N ARG A 234 -7.23 -25.90 -4.55
CA ARG A 234 -7.32 -25.31 -3.20
C ARG A 234 -8.15 -24.04 -3.18
N LEU A 235 -8.60 -23.57 -4.34
CA LEU A 235 -9.51 -22.45 -4.43
C LEU A 235 -10.91 -22.86 -3.99
N ASN A 236 -11.61 -21.91 -3.40
CA ASN A 236 -13.02 -21.97 -3.05
C ASN A 236 -13.59 -20.55 -3.10
N LYS A 237 -14.90 -20.38 -2.96
CA LYS A 237 -15.57 -19.07 -3.00
C LYS A 237 -15.00 -17.99 -2.08
N ALA A 238 -14.31 -18.34 -0.99
CA ALA A 238 -13.67 -17.37 -0.09
C ALA A 238 -12.24 -16.99 -0.52
N SER A 239 -11.65 -17.71 -1.47
CA SER A 239 -10.25 -17.54 -1.89
C SER A 239 -10.02 -16.23 -2.64
N GLY A 240 -10.88 -15.88 -3.60
CA GLY A 240 -10.81 -14.59 -4.31
C GLY A 240 -10.81 -13.39 -3.35
N PRO A 241 -11.84 -13.23 -2.49
CA PRO A 241 -11.87 -12.16 -1.49
C PRO A 241 -10.66 -12.15 -0.55
N ALA A 242 -10.16 -13.32 -0.14
CA ALA A 242 -8.97 -13.41 0.72
C ALA A 242 -7.68 -12.95 0.01
N ILE A 243 -7.53 -13.24 -1.28
CA ILE A 243 -6.41 -12.79 -2.11
C ILE A 243 -6.45 -11.26 -2.26
N VAL A 244 -7.61 -10.69 -2.60
CA VAL A 244 -7.81 -9.24 -2.71
C VAL A 244 -7.50 -8.55 -1.39
N ARG A 245 -8.05 -9.05 -0.27
CA ARG A 245 -7.81 -8.52 1.07
C ARG A 245 -6.31 -8.52 1.44
N ARG A 246 -5.59 -9.61 1.14
CA ARG A 246 -4.15 -9.69 1.39
C ARG A 246 -3.37 -8.59 0.66
N ILE A 247 -3.75 -8.26 -0.56
CA ILE A 247 -3.13 -7.18 -1.35
C ILE A 247 -3.47 -5.82 -0.74
N ILE A 248 -4.73 -5.58 -0.37
CA ILE A 248 -5.16 -4.35 0.30
C ILE A 248 -4.38 -4.12 1.60
N GLU A 249 -4.28 -5.14 2.47
CA GLU A 249 -3.53 -5.05 3.72
C GLU A 249 -2.03 -4.80 3.50
N ALA A 250 -1.45 -5.39 2.46
CA ALA A 250 -0.06 -5.12 2.09
C ALA A 250 0.13 -3.69 1.55
N GLY A 251 -0.82 -3.19 0.76
CA GLY A 251 -0.87 -1.82 0.26
C GLY A 251 -0.94 -0.80 1.40
N ALA A 252 -1.83 -1.02 2.37
CA ALA A 252 -1.96 -0.17 3.56
C ALA A 252 -0.65 -0.07 4.36
N ARG A 253 0.04 -1.19 4.58
CA ARG A 253 1.35 -1.21 5.27
C ARG A 253 2.46 -0.53 4.48
N SER A 254 2.34 -0.51 3.16
CA SER A 254 3.37 0.02 2.25
C SER A 254 3.11 1.48 1.84
N TYR A 255 1.97 2.05 2.23
CA TYR A 255 1.60 3.41 1.86
C TYR A 255 2.63 4.42 2.37
N ARG A 256 2.96 5.36 1.50
CA ARG A 256 3.76 6.54 1.79
C ARG A 256 3.07 7.72 1.11
N PRO A 257 2.79 8.82 1.85
CA PRO A 257 2.29 10.03 1.20
C PRO A 257 3.34 10.56 0.20
N PRO A 258 2.93 11.34 -0.80
CA PRO A 258 3.84 11.96 -1.75
C PRO A 258 4.96 12.76 -1.05
N ASP A 259 6.13 12.76 -1.65
CA ASP A 259 7.32 13.41 -1.08
C ASP A 259 7.06 14.89 -0.80
N GLY A 260 7.37 15.35 0.42
CA GLY A 260 7.18 16.74 0.82
C GLY A 260 5.80 17.07 1.38
N THR A 261 4.83 16.15 1.33
CA THR A 261 3.50 16.35 1.95
C THR A 261 3.62 16.86 3.39
N ALA A 262 4.43 16.20 4.23
CA ALA A 262 4.60 16.61 5.63
C ALA A 262 5.22 18.02 5.77
N ALA A 263 6.22 18.35 4.96
CA ALA A 263 6.88 19.66 4.98
C ALA A 263 5.90 20.77 4.55
N LEU A 264 5.14 20.54 3.48
CA LEU A 264 4.14 21.49 2.96
C LEU A 264 3.00 21.71 3.97
N LEU A 265 2.54 20.66 4.64
CA LEU A 265 1.55 20.80 5.72
C LEU A 265 2.10 21.60 6.90
N ALA A 266 3.38 21.44 7.24
CA ALA A 266 4.03 22.25 8.27
C ALA A 266 4.18 23.71 7.87
N VAL A 267 4.44 24.01 6.58
CA VAL A 267 4.40 25.39 6.05
C VAL A 267 3.00 25.97 6.19
N HIS A 268 1.96 25.24 5.76
CA HIS A 268 0.58 25.71 5.88
C HIS A 268 0.15 25.93 7.33
N ALA A 269 0.54 25.04 8.26
CA ALA A 269 0.24 25.19 9.68
C ALA A 269 0.88 26.46 10.27
N ARG A 270 2.15 26.73 9.92
CA ARG A 270 2.87 27.94 10.34
C ARG A 270 2.22 29.21 9.80
N GLU A 271 1.84 29.21 8.53
CA GLU A 271 1.16 30.35 7.90
C GLU A 271 -0.18 30.64 8.58
N ARG A 272 -0.97 29.60 8.85
CA ARG A 272 -2.26 29.73 9.54
C ARG A 272 -2.11 30.30 10.94
N GLU A 273 -1.14 29.82 11.71
CA GLU A 273 -0.89 30.32 13.06
C GLU A 273 -0.38 31.77 13.03
N ARG A 274 0.49 32.13 12.07
CA ARG A 274 0.92 33.52 11.87
C ARG A 274 -0.28 34.43 11.60
N GLN A 275 -1.14 34.07 10.66
CA GLN A 275 -2.34 34.86 10.32
C GLN A 275 -3.29 35.01 11.51
N ARG A 276 -3.45 33.95 12.31
CA ARG A 276 -4.25 34.01 13.54
C ARG A 276 -3.69 35.04 14.54
N VAL A 277 -2.38 34.99 14.80
CA VAL A 277 -1.72 35.94 15.71
C VAL A 277 -1.79 37.36 15.17
N GLU A 278 -1.56 37.56 13.87
CA GLU A 278 -1.67 38.87 13.21
C GLU A 278 -3.09 39.45 13.34
N GLN A 279 -4.13 38.63 13.15
CA GLN A 279 -5.53 39.06 13.34
C GLN A 279 -5.84 39.43 14.80
N GLU A 280 -5.34 38.64 15.76
CA GLU A 280 -5.52 38.91 17.19
C GLU A 280 -4.84 40.22 17.60
N VAL A 281 -3.62 40.47 17.09
CA VAL A 281 -2.87 41.71 17.33
C VAL A 281 -3.54 42.90 16.64
N ALA A 282 -4.04 42.74 15.42
CA ALA A 282 -4.72 43.80 14.68
C ALA A 282 -6.05 44.23 15.31
N ALA A 283 -6.73 43.31 16.02
CA ALA A 283 -7.98 43.61 16.73
C ALA A 283 -7.77 44.48 17.99
N LEU A 284 -6.54 44.57 18.50
CA LEU A 284 -6.20 45.33 19.70
C LEU A 284 -5.84 46.78 19.34
N GLN A 285 -6.35 47.73 20.12
CA GLN A 285 -6.06 49.17 19.95
C GLN A 285 -4.92 49.65 20.85
N ASP A 286 -4.68 48.99 21.98
CA ASP A 286 -3.64 49.33 22.95
C ASP A 286 -2.35 48.55 22.67
N ASP A 287 -1.22 49.27 22.63
CA ASP A 287 0.09 48.69 22.38
C ASP A 287 0.56 47.78 23.53
N THR A 288 0.10 48.01 24.76
CA THR A 288 0.41 47.14 25.92
C THR A 288 -0.27 45.78 25.77
N ALA A 289 -1.54 45.78 25.35
CA ALA A 289 -2.28 44.56 25.02
C ALA A 289 -1.64 43.79 23.86
N ARG A 290 -1.23 44.49 22.78
CA ARG A 290 -0.53 43.87 21.63
C ARG A 290 0.78 43.21 22.04
N ALA A 291 1.60 43.89 22.84
CA ALA A 291 2.86 43.36 23.34
C ALA A 291 2.65 42.12 24.21
N THR A 292 1.57 42.09 25.00
CA THR A 292 1.23 40.93 25.83
C THR A 292 0.87 39.72 24.98
N VAL A 293 -0.01 39.87 23.98
CA VAL A 293 -0.38 38.76 23.06
C VAL A 293 0.84 38.21 22.31
N LEU A 294 1.68 39.09 21.76
CA LEU A 294 2.91 38.67 21.06
C LEU A 294 3.88 37.92 21.98
N ARG A 295 4.06 38.42 23.22
CA ARG A 295 4.91 37.76 24.22
C ARG A 295 4.36 36.38 24.59
N ASP A 296 3.06 36.27 24.83
CA ASP A 296 2.42 35.01 25.20
C ASP A 296 2.42 34.00 24.05
N SER A 297 2.31 34.46 22.80
CA SER A 297 2.49 33.63 21.61
C SER A 297 3.93 33.15 21.46
N LEU A 298 4.91 34.04 21.68
CA LEU A 298 6.33 33.69 21.65
C LEU A 298 6.70 32.65 22.72
N TYR A 299 6.23 32.83 23.96
CA TYR A 299 6.46 31.85 25.02
C TYR A 299 5.84 30.49 24.70
N ARG A 300 4.60 30.45 24.18
CA ARG A 300 3.97 29.20 23.72
C ARG A 300 4.79 28.51 22.63
N ALA A 301 5.31 29.26 21.66
CA ALA A 301 6.16 28.71 20.61
C ALA A 301 7.51 28.21 21.14
N LEU A 302 8.09 28.90 22.13
CA LEU A 302 9.34 28.48 22.78
C LEU A 302 9.15 27.19 23.57
N ASP A 303 8.09 27.11 24.38
CA ASP A 303 7.77 25.94 25.20
C ASP A 303 7.53 24.69 24.33
N GLU A 304 6.80 24.84 23.22
CA GLU A 304 6.58 23.74 22.28
C GLU A 304 7.87 23.35 21.54
N ASN A 305 8.75 24.30 21.18
CA ASN A 305 10.06 23.97 20.61
C ASN A 305 10.92 23.17 21.59
N VAL A 306 11.00 23.59 22.85
CA VAL A 306 11.75 22.85 23.89
C VAL A 306 11.19 21.44 24.04
N ARG A 307 9.86 21.30 24.07
CA ARG A 307 9.20 19.99 24.14
C ARG A 307 9.51 19.12 22.91
N LEU A 308 9.43 19.68 21.71
CA LEU A 308 9.73 18.95 20.46
C LEU A 308 11.21 18.56 20.37
N GLU A 309 12.12 19.40 20.86
CA GLU A 309 13.55 19.08 20.95
C GLU A 309 13.80 17.89 21.89
N GLN A 310 13.13 17.86 23.05
CA GLN A 310 13.18 16.73 23.97
C GLN A 310 12.60 15.45 23.34
N GLU A 311 11.51 15.55 22.59
CA GLU A 311 10.91 14.43 21.88
C GLU A 311 11.82 13.90 20.76
N ILE A 312 12.44 14.79 19.99
CA ILE A 312 13.43 14.42 18.95
C ILE A 312 14.60 13.68 19.57
N GLU A 313 15.12 14.15 20.71
CA GLU A 313 16.24 13.49 21.38
C GLU A 313 15.84 12.10 21.89
N ALA A 314 14.67 11.99 22.53
CA ALA A 314 14.14 10.70 22.97
C ALA A 314 13.93 9.71 21.79
N LEU A 315 13.44 10.19 20.64
CA LEU A 315 13.26 9.38 19.44
C LEU A 315 14.60 8.96 18.81
N ARG A 316 15.63 9.82 18.86
CA ARG A 316 16.99 9.47 18.41
C ARG A 316 17.59 8.36 19.26
N ASP A 317 17.47 8.45 20.58
CA ASP A 317 17.91 7.41 21.49
C ASP A 317 17.20 6.08 21.22
N GLN A 318 15.88 6.12 21.02
CA GLN A 318 15.09 4.94 20.65
C GLN A 318 15.54 4.32 19.33
N LEU A 319 15.81 5.15 18.31
CA LEU A 319 16.29 4.69 17.02
C LEU A 319 17.67 4.03 17.13
N GLN A 320 18.59 4.65 17.89
CA GLN A 320 19.92 4.10 18.13
C GLN A 320 19.84 2.73 18.83
N HIS A 321 19.00 2.60 19.85
CA HIS A 321 18.76 1.32 20.52
C HIS A 321 18.13 0.27 19.60
N ALA A 322 17.19 0.67 18.74
CA ALA A 322 16.58 -0.25 17.77
C ALA A 322 17.60 -0.72 16.72
N MET A 323 18.49 0.16 16.25
CA MET A 323 19.56 -0.18 15.32
C MET A 323 20.55 -1.17 15.94
N GLN A 324 20.99 -0.92 17.19
CA GLN A 324 21.86 -1.85 17.92
C GLN A 324 21.22 -3.24 18.05
N ARG A 325 19.94 -3.30 18.41
CA ARG A 325 19.20 -4.58 18.50
C ARG A 325 19.08 -5.28 17.15
N ALA A 326 18.88 -4.54 16.07
CA ALA A 326 18.80 -5.12 14.73
C ALA A 326 20.15 -5.73 14.32
N GLU A 327 21.25 -5.05 14.59
CA GLU A 327 22.61 -5.53 14.33
C GLU A 327 22.95 -6.78 15.17
N GLU A 328 22.58 -6.80 16.46
CA GLU A 328 22.71 -7.98 17.33
C GLU A 328 21.94 -9.19 16.77
N LEU A 329 20.71 -8.97 16.29
CA LEU A 329 19.88 -10.03 15.70
C LEU A 329 20.43 -10.51 14.36
N GLU A 330 20.96 -9.63 13.52
CA GLU A 330 21.62 -10.00 12.26
C GLU A 330 22.89 -10.81 12.52
N THR A 331 23.70 -10.40 13.51
CA THR A 331 24.89 -11.14 13.95
C THR A 331 24.51 -12.53 14.47
N ARG A 332 23.41 -12.62 15.23
CA ARG A 332 22.90 -13.91 15.72
C ARG A 332 22.35 -14.79 14.60
N ALA A 333 21.65 -14.22 13.64
CA ALA A 333 21.10 -14.94 12.49
C ALA A 333 22.20 -15.45 11.56
N THR A 334 23.26 -14.68 11.35
CA THR A 334 24.45 -15.10 10.59
C THR A 334 25.21 -16.19 11.33
N ALA A 335 25.41 -16.08 12.65
CA ALA A 335 26.02 -17.13 13.46
C ALA A 335 25.23 -18.46 13.41
N LEU A 336 23.90 -18.41 13.48
CA LEU A 336 23.05 -19.61 13.35
C LEU A 336 23.09 -20.22 11.95
N ARG A 337 23.22 -19.41 10.89
CA ARG A 337 23.44 -19.90 9.52
C ARG A 337 24.83 -20.46 9.28
N GLY A 338 25.82 -20.08 10.10
CA GLY A 338 27.20 -20.57 10.04
C GLY A 338 27.48 -21.85 10.84
N ARG A 339 26.49 -22.43 11.55
CA ARG A 339 26.62 -23.71 12.29
C ARG A 339 26.09 -24.99 11.59
N PRO A 340 26.03 -25.15 10.26
CA PRO A 340 25.58 -26.41 9.67
C PRO A 340 26.61 -27.55 9.76
N GLU A 341 27.90 -27.30 9.98
CA GLU A 341 28.92 -28.39 9.95
C GLU A 341 29.13 -29.13 11.28
N GLU A 342 28.84 -28.53 12.45
CA GLU A 342 29.06 -29.22 13.74
C GLU A 342 27.92 -30.17 14.15
N ALA A 343 26.72 -29.96 13.59
CA ALA A 343 25.55 -30.79 13.89
C ALA A 343 25.49 -32.08 13.06
N GLU A 344 26.04 -32.10 11.84
CA GLU A 344 26.14 -33.33 11.03
C GLU A 344 27.21 -34.29 11.61
N VAL A 345 28.32 -33.79 12.16
CA VAL A 345 29.36 -34.64 12.78
C VAL A 345 28.89 -35.32 14.07
N SER A 346 27.95 -34.73 14.81
CA SER A 346 27.39 -35.36 16.02
C SER A 346 26.31 -36.41 15.73
N LEU A 347 25.67 -36.37 14.56
CA LEU A 347 24.69 -37.38 14.13
C LEU A 347 25.37 -38.64 13.57
N ASP A 348 26.54 -38.50 12.94
CA ASP A 348 27.32 -39.65 12.47
C ASP A 348 27.94 -40.45 13.63
N LEU A 349 28.33 -39.81 14.74
CA LEU A 349 28.87 -40.50 15.92
C LEU A 349 27.80 -41.25 16.75
N ALA A 350 26.51 -40.94 16.58
CA ALA A 350 25.42 -41.64 17.26
C ALA A 350 24.88 -42.84 16.46
N GLY A 351 25.15 -42.90 15.15
CA GLY A 351 24.70 -43.98 14.26
C GLY A 351 25.50 -45.28 14.34
N GLU A 352 26.72 -45.23 14.90
CA GLU A 352 27.64 -46.39 14.89
C GLU A 352 27.52 -47.32 16.12
N ALA A 353 26.69 -46.97 17.11
CA ALA A 353 26.61 -47.72 18.38
C ALA A 353 25.45 -48.74 18.48
N VAL A 354 24.61 -48.92 17.44
CA VAL A 354 23.45 -49.84 17.51
C VAL A 354 23.44 -50.82 16.34
N ALA A 355 24.39 -51.77 16.34
CA ALA A 355 24.31 -52.95 15.48
C ALA A 355 24.96 -54.19 16.13
N LYS A 356 24.24 -54.83 17.06
CA LYS A 356 24.21 -56.30 17.26
C LYS A 356 23.20 -56.70 18.34
N PRO A 357 22.26 -57.59 18.00
CA PRO A 357 22.23 -58.91 18.65
C PRO A 357 22.09 -60.02 17.60
N ALA A 358 23.01 -60.99 17.55
CA ALA A 358 22.98 -62.24 18.31
C ALA A 358 21.90 -63.22 17.81
N VAL A 359 22.36 -64.12 16.93
CA VAL A 359 21.68 -65.30 16.40
C VAL A 359 21.50 -66.35 17.50
N ALA A 360 20.33 -67.00 17.56
CA ALA A 360 20.12 -68.29 18.23
C ALA A 360 19.03 -69.11 17.49
N PRO A 361 19.06 -70.46 17.61
CA PRO A 361 18.80 -71.36 16.48
C PRO A 361 17.43 -72.06 16.47
N GLU A 362 17.19 -72.76 15.34
CA GLU A 362 16.10 -73.68 15.01
C GLU A 362 15.67 -74.63 16.14
N THR A 363 14.36 -74.90 16.20
CA THR A 363 13.81 -76.29 16.26
C THR A 363 12.31 -76.26 15.94
N THR A 364 11.92 -76.94 14.86
CA THR A 364 10.56 -77.46 14.60
C THR A 364 10.42 -78.84 15.27
N PRO A 365 9.20 -79.31 15.57
CA PRO A 365 8.39 -80.01 14.56
C PRO A 365 6.95 -79.51 14.41
#